data_AF-A0A950SEQ4-F1
#
_entry.id   AF-A0A950SEQ4-F1
#
_cell.length_a   1.000
_cell.length_b   1.000
_cell.length_c   1.000
_cell.angle_alpha   90.00
_cell.angle_beta   90.00
_cell.angle_gamma   90.00
#
_symmetry.space_group_name_H-M   'P 1'
#
loop_
_entity.id
_entity.type
_entity.pdbx_description
1 polymer ?
#
loop_
_entity_poly.entity_id
_entity_poly.type
_entity_poly.pdbx_seq_one_letter_code
_entity_poly.pdbx_strand_id
1 'polypeptide(L)'
;MLIALGAIAWIVLAVLALRGARWAYAVFIILAFVWIPARTGFHFHRPECNLQLTIDLALFSATKYKHIFLFGMFFLMTRVQLGRTRRAMLIAAAATIAVGMLIELEETLTRTGNCNLRDLVPDAIGALIGEVIWTNPYKRLIQYSGRRL
;
A
#
# COMPACT_ATOMS: atom_id res chain seq x y z
N MET A 1 -3.81 13.85 21.02
CA MET A 1 -4.42 14.76 20.02
C MET A 1 -3.70 14.70 18.67
N LEU A 2 -2.37 14.89 18.60
CA LEU A 2 -1.59 14.85 17.34
C LEU A 2 -1.70 13.52 16.57
N ILE A 3 -1.67 12.38 17.27
CA ILE A 3 -1.79 11.04 16.64
C ILE A 3 -3.17 10.87 15.96
N ALA A 4 -4.24 11.33 16.59
CA ALA A 4 -5.59 11.25 16.05
C ALA A 4 -5.75 12.15 14.80
N LEU A 5 -5.20 13.36 14.84
CA LEU A 5 -5.19 14.28 13.69
C LEU A 5 -4.41 13.68 12.50
N GLY A 6 -3.26 13.05 12.77
CA GLY A 6 -2.49 12.35 11.75
C GLY A 6 -3.28 11.21 11.11
N ALA A 7 -3.92 10.35 11.92
CA ALA A 7 -4.73 9.25 11.42
C ALA A 7 -5.91 9.74 10.56
N ILE A 8 -6.58 10.82 10.98
CA ILE A 8 -7.66 11.44 10.20
C ILE A 8 -7.14 11.95 8.85
N ALA A 9 -6.00 12.64 8.83
CA ALA A 9 -5.41 13.13 7.59
C ALA A 9 -5.10 11.99 6.61
N TRP A 10 -4.53 10.88 7.10
CA TRP A 10 -4.27 9.68 6.32
C TRP A 10 -5.56 9.09 5.73
N ILE A 11 -6.62 8.98 6.53
CA ILE A 11 -7.93 8.48 6.07
C ILE A 11 -8.53 9.40 5.02
N VAL A 12 -8.50 10.72 5.23
CA VAL A 12 -9.03 11.71 4.28
C VAL A 12 -8.30 11.62 2.94
N LEU A 13 -6.97 11.57 2.96
CA LEU A 13 -6.16 11.41 1.75
C LEU A 13 -6.48 10.10 1.03
N ALA A 14 -6.60 8.98 1.76
CA ALA A 14 -6.94 7.70 1.18
C ALA A 14 -8.33 7.69 0.52
N VAL A 15 -9.32 8.28 1.19
CA VAL A 15 -10.69 8.40 0.64
C VAL A 15 -10.70 9.26 -0.61
N LEU A 16 -10.00 10.40 -0.62
CA LEU A 16 -9.90 11.27 -1.80
C LEU A 16 -9.17 10.57 -2.95
N ALA A 17 -8.08 9.86 -2.67
CA ALA A 17 -7.37 9.06 -3.66
C ALA A 17 -8.27 7.95 -4.24
N LEU A 18 -9.02 7.24 -3.41
CA LEU A 18 -10.02 6.24 -3.86
C LEU A 18 -11.15 6.85 -4.70
N ARG A 19 -11.42 8.15 -4.55
CA ARG A 19 -12.36 8.91 -5.42
C ARG A 19 -11.72 9.39 -6.72
N GLY A 20 -10.42 9.16 -6.93
CA GLY A 20 -9.69 9.54 -8.15
C GLY A 20 -8.96 10.88 -8.06
N ALA A 21 -8.86 11.50 -6.89
CA ALA A 21 -8.08 12.72 -6.71
C ALA A 21 -6.58 12.41 -6.77
N ARG A 22 -5.97 12.65 -7.95
CA ARG A 22 -4.55 12.35 -8.21
C ARG A 22 -3.59 13.08 -7.27
N TRP A 23 -3.91 14.32 -6.88
CA TRP A 23 -3.09 15.08 -5.94
C TRP A 23 -3.07 14.43 -4.55
N ALA A 24 -4.21 13.91 -4.08
CA ALA A 24 -4.30 13.26 -2.78
C ALA A 24 -3.50 11.94 -2.77
N TYR A 25 -3.55 11.19 -3.87
CA TYR A 25 -2.72 10.01 -4.07
C TYR A 25 -1.21 10.33 -4.05
N ALA A 26 -0.79 11.38 -4.76
CA ALA A 26 0.61 11.81 -4.76
C ALA A 26 1.07 12.24 -3.36
N VAL A 27 0.28 13.05 -2.66
CA VAL A 27 0.56 13.47 -1.27
C VAL A 27 0.63 12.26 -0.34
N PHE A 28 -0.31 11.31 -0.47
CA PHE A 28 -0.30 10.07 0.32
C PHE A 28 1.02 9.30 0.16
N ILE A 29 1.49 9.11 -1.08
CA ILE A 29 2.75 8.40 -1.36
C ILE A 29 3.93 9.15 -0.77
N ILE A 30 4.02 10.46 -1.00
CA ILE A 30 5.12 11.28 -0.48
C ILE A 30 5.18 11.19 1.05
N LEU A 31 4.02 11.33 1.71
CA LEU A 31 3.95 11.20 3.16
C LEU A 31 4.33 9.81 3.63
N ALA A 32 4.06 8.74 2.86
CA ALA A 32 4.37 7.37 3.28
C ALA A 32 5.89 7.17 3.41
N PHE A 33 6.63 7.66 2.42
CA PHE A 33 8.09 7.58 2.39
C PHE A 33 8.78 8.60 3.31
N VAL A 34 8.17 9.77 3.55
CA VAL A 34 8.75 10.78 4.45
C VAL A 34 8.49 10.45 5.92
N TRP A 35 7.38 9.77 6.24
CA TRP A 35 6.95 9.55 7.62
C TRP A 35 7.93 8.72 8.46
N ILE A 36 8.49 7.65 7.89
CA ILE A 36 9.42 6.78 8.62
C ILE A 36 10.75 7.52 8.91
N PRO A 37 11.45 8.09 7.91
CA PRO A 37 12.66 8.88 8.13
C PRO A 37 12.44 10.09 9.05
N ALA A 38 11.31 10.80 8.92
CA ALA A 38 11.04 11.96 9.75
C ALA A 38 10.95 11.60 11.25
N ARG A 39 10.41 10.42 11.59
CA ARG A 39 10.35 9.93 12.99
C ARG A 39 11.70 9.57 13.57
N THR A 40 12.69 9.28 12.73
CA THR A 40 14.06 8.97 13.16
C THR A 40 15.00 10.15 12.99
N GLY A 41 14.49 11.34 12.67
CA GLY A 41 15.32 12.52 12.42
C GLY A 41 16.19 12.40 11.17
N PHE A 42 15.79 11.56 10.20
CA PHE A 42 16.55 11.25 8.98
C PHE A 42 17.92 10.62 9.25
N HIS A 43 18.06 9.89 10.37
CA HIS A 43 19.24 9.09 10.65
C HIS A 43 19.18 7.75 9.94
N PHE A 44 20.10 7.54 8.99
CA PHE A 44 20.19 6.34 8.18
C PHE A 44 21.39 5.48 8.57
N HIS A 45 21.21 4.17 8.47
CA HIS A 45 22.19 3.13 8.78
C HIS A 45 22.35 2.20 7.57
N ARG A 46 23.39 1.37 7.57
CA ARG A 46 23.55 0.34 6.53
C ARG A 46 22.44 -0.72 6.67
N PRO A 47 21.74 -1.07 5.58
CA PRO A 47 20.65 -2.03 5.64
C PRO A 47 21.21 -3.47 5.66
N GLU A 48 20.66 -4.31 6.53
CA GLU A 48 20.87 -5.75 6.52
C GLU A 48 19.53 -6.41 6.20
N CYS A 49 19.34 -6.82 4.94
CA CYS A 49 18.11 -7.45 4.48
C CYS A 49 18.20 -8.97 4.58
N ASN A 50 17.23 -9.58 5.26
CA ASN A 50 17.05 -11.02 5.26
C ASN A 50 16.20 -11.44 4.06
N LEU A 51 16.85 -12.10 3.10
CA LEU A 51 16.22 -12.58 1.86
C LEU A 51 15.69 -14.02 1.98
N GLN A 52 15.75 -14.64 3.16
CA GLN A 52 15.24 -15.99 3.36
C GLN A 52 13.71 -16.02 3.28
N LEU A 53 13.20 -16.89 2.41
CA LEU A 53 11.78 -17.14 2.22
C LEU A 53 11.52 -18.65 2.36
N THR A 54 11.06 -19.07 3.53
CA THR A 54 10.59 -20.44 3.78
C THR A 54 9.06 -20.45 3.91
N ILE A 55 8.44 -21.60 3.67
CA ILE A 55 6.97 -21.74 3.69
C ILE A 55 6.41 -21.38 5.07
N ASP A 56 7.04 -21.85 6.14
CA ASP A 56 6.61 -21.56 7.52
C ASP A 56 6.68 -20.05 7.84
N LEU A 57 7.74 -19.38 7.37
CA LEU A 57 7.89 -17.94 7.50
C LEU A 57 6.86 -17.16 6.69
N ALA A 58 6.53 -17.64 5.49
CA ALA A 58 5.52 -17.04 4.64
C ALA A 58 4.11 -17.16 5.26
N LEU A 59 3.77 -18.34 5.79
CA LEU A 59 2.51 -18.56 6.49
C LEU A 59 2.40 -17.71 7.76
N PHE A 60 3.49 -17.61 8.53
CA PHE A 60 3.53 -16.72 9.69
C PHE A 60 3.34 -15.25 9.27
N SER A 61 4.02 -14.78 8.22
CA SER A 61 3.89 -13.40 7.74
C SER A 61 2.50 -13.10 7.16
N ALA A 62 1.80 -14.11 6.61
CA ALA A 62 0.41 -13.98 6.16
C ALA A 62 -0.58 -13.64 7.29
N THR A 63 -0.19 -13.73 8.56
CA THR A 63 -1.00 -13.27 9.71
C THR A 63 -0.84 -11.78 10.01
N LYS A 64 0.04 -11.06 9.30
CA LYS A 64 0.23 -9.60 9.44
C LYS A 64 -0.93 -8.83 8.80
N TYR A 65 -2.11 -8.91 9.41
CA TYR A 65 -3.35 -8.29 8.89
C TYR A 65 -3.23 -6.79 8.61
N LYS A 66 -2.41 -6.08 9.39
CA LYS A 66 -2.14 -4.65 9.17
C LYS A 66 -1.48 -4.38 7.81
N HIS A 67 -0.49 -5.19 7.42
CA HIS A 67 0.18 -5.06 6.12
C HIS A 67 -0.81 -5.39 4.99
N ILE A 68 -1.51 -6.52 5.12
CA ILE A 68 -2.54 -6.94 4.15
C ILE A 68 -3.55 -5.82 3.90
N PHE A 69 -4.07 -5.19 4.95
CA PHE A 69 -5.03 -4.10 4.84
C PHE A 69 -4.43 -2.85 4.16
N LEU A 70 -3.26 -2.39 4.62
CA LEU A 70 -2.62 -1.18 4.08
C LEU A 70 -2.25 -1.32 2.61
N PHE A 71 -1.64 -2.45 2.23
CA PHE A 71 -1.25 -2.69 0.84
C PHE A 71 -2.45 -3.02 -0.06
N GLY A 72 -3.51 -3.64 0.46
CA GLY A 72 -4.77 -3.75 -0.27
C GLY A 72 -5.43 -2.40 -0.56
N MET A 73 -5.40 -1.48 0.41
CA MET A 73 -5.87 -0.11 0.22
C MET A 73 -4.99 0.66 -0.78
N PHE A 74 -3.67 0.53 -0.68
CA PHE A 74 -2.74 1.14 -1.63
C PHE A 74 -2.95 0.61 -3.06
N PHE A 75 -3.13 -0.69 -3.22
CA PHE A 75 -3.46 -1.31 -4.49
C PHE A 75 -4.72 -0.69 -5.09
N LEU A 76 -5.81 -0.61 -4.31
CA LEU A 76 -7.08 -0.04 -4.76
C LEU A 76 -6.94 1.43 -5.18
N MET A 77 -6.25 2.26 -4.39
CA MET A 77 -5.99 3.66 -4.74
C MET A 77 -5.24 3.78 -6.06
N THR A 78 -4.20 2.96 -6.24
CA THR A 78 -3.39 2.91 -7.46
C THR A 78 -4.24 2.43 -8.65
N ARG A 79 -5.07 1.40 -8.43
CA ARG A 79 -5.98 0.84 -9.44
C ARG A 79 -6.99 1.87 -9.93
N VAL A 80 -7.53 2.68 -9.02
CA VAL A 80 -8.41 3.83 -9.33
C VAL A 80 -7.69 4.84 -10.23
N GLN A 81 -6.45 5.24 -9.90
CA GLN A 81 -5.72 6.24 -10.68
C GLN A 81 -5.45 5.79 -12.12
N LEU A 82 -5.19 4.49 -12.31
CA LEU A 82 -4.88 3.91 -13.62
C LEU A 82 -6.12 3.55 -14.45
N GLY A 83 -7.32 3.60 -13.86
CA GLY A 83 -8.58 3.32 -14.53
C GLY A 83 -8.67 1.90 -15.10
N ARG A 84 -9.43 1.75 -16.21
CA ARG A 84 -9.73 0.45 -16.84
C ARG A 84 -8.68 -0.06 -17.84
N THR A 85 -7.48 0.49 -17.82
CA THR A 85 -6.40 0.05 -18.72
C THR A 85 -6.10 -1.44 -18.53
N ARG A 86 -5.89 -2.18 -19.63
CA ARG A 86 -5.66 -3.64 -19.62
C ARG A 86 -4.52 -4.06 -18.69
N ARG A 87 -3.46 -3.26 -18.64
CA ARG A 87 -2.26 -3.53 -17.82
C ARG A 87 -2.36 -3.04 -16.40
N ALA A 88 -3.44 -2.34 -16.04
CA ALA A 88 -3.38 -1.56 -14.83
C ALA A 88 -3.55 -2.37 -13.53
N MET A 89 -4.02 -3.62 -13.61
CA MET A 89 -3.89 -4.59 -12.52
C MET A 89 -2.41 -4.90 -12.29
N LEU A 90 -1.69 -5.26 -13.34
CA LEU A 90 -0.26 -5.59 -13.26
C LEU A 90 0.56 -4.40 -12.77
N ILE A 91 0.28 -3.18 -13.26
CA ILE A 91 0.97 -1.97 -12.81
C ILE A 91 0.64 -1.68 -11.34
N ALA A 92 -0.61 -1.81 -10.91
CA ALA A 92 -0.97 -1.61 -9.50
C ALA A 92 -0.33 -2.66 -8.58
N ALA A 93 -0.28 -3.93 -9.01
CA ALA A 93 0.38 -5.00 -8.28
C ALA A 93 1.90 -4.74 -8.19
N ALA A 94 2.54 -4.42 -9.31
CA ALA A 94 3.96 -4.08 -9.35
C ALA A 94 4.29 -2.88 -8.46
N ALA A 95 3.46 -1.82 -8.49
CA ALA A 95 3.61 -0.68 -7.61
C ALA A 95 3.45 -1.07 -6.13
N THR A 96 2.49 -1.94 -5.81
CA THR A 96 2.26 -2.40 -4.42
C THR A 96 3.47 -3.14 -3.87
N ILE A 97 4.03 -4.08 -4.65
CA ILE A 97 5.24 -4.81 -4.27
C ILE A 97 6.46 -3.87 -4.19
N ALA A 98 6.61 -2.96 -5.14
CA ALA A 98 7.72 -2.01 -5.15
C ALA A 98 7.68 -1.08 -3.92
N VAL A 99 6.50 -0.55 -3.57
CA VAL A 99 6.34 0.26 -2.36
C VAL A 99 6.58 -0.56 -1.09
N GLY A 100 6.14 -1.83 -1.07
CA GLY A 100 6.43 -2.75 0.04
C GLY A 100 7.91 -2.97 0.27
N MET A 101 8.64 -3.30 -0.79
CA MET A 101 10.11 -3.42 -0.77
C MET A 101 10.79 -2.15 -0.28
N LEU A 102 10.34 -0.97 -0.75
CA LEU A 102 10.91 0.31 -0.35
C LEU A 102 10.66 0.62 1.14
N ILE A 103 9.45 0.33 1.65
CA ILE A 103 9.14 0.54 3.06
C ILE A 103 9.98 -0.37 3.96
N GLU A 104 10.09 -1.67 3.64
CA GLU A 104 10.95 -2.61 4.37
C GLU A 104 12.43 -2.16 4.41
N LEU A 105 12.90 -1.63 3.27
CA LEU A 105 14.23 -1.05 3.18
C LEU A 105 14.36 0.19 4.06
N GLU A 106 13.40 1.11 4.01
CA GLU A 106 13.38 2.31 4.85
C GLU A 106 13.35 1.99 6.34
N GLU A 107 12.54 1.01 6.77
CA GLU A 107 12.47 0.59 8.17
C GLU A 107 13.81 0.06 8.67
N THR A 108 14.58 -0.61 7.81
CA THR A 108 15.91 -1.11 8.15
C THR A 108 16.95 -0.01 8.17
N LEU A 109 16.94 0.86 7.17
CA LEU A 109 17.82 2.03 7.11
C LEU A 109 17.63 2.91 8.35
N THR A 110 16.41 3.00 8.87
CA THR A 110 16.07 3.86 10.00
C THR A 110 16.07 3.13 11.36
N ARG A 111 16.38 1.82 11.39
CA ARG A 111 16.31 0.95 12.59
C ARG A 111 14.94 0.93 13.29
N THR A 112 13.87 1.17 12.55
CA THR A 112 12.49 1.04 13.05
C THR A 112 11.91 -0.35 12.83
N GLY A 113 12.58 -1.18 12.02
CA GLY A 113 12.19 -2.55 11.69
C GLY A 113 13.33 -3.35 11.06
N ASN A 114 13.00 -4.54 10.57
CA ASN A 114 13.94 -5.45 9.92
C ASN A 114 13.44 -5.74 8.51
N CYS A 115 14.29 -5.56 7.49
CA CYS A 115 13.98 -5.86 6.09
C CYS A 115 13.90 -7.38 5.93
N ASN A 116 12.69 -7.91 5.81
CA ASN A 116 12.50 -9.33 5.56
C ASN A 116 11.72 -9.53 4.26
N LEU A 117 12.28 -10.31 3.33
CA LEU A 117 11.61 -10.61 2.06
C LEU A 117 10.23 -11.27 2.25
N ARG A 118 10.04 -12.02 3.34
CA ARG A 118 8.75 -12.63 3.69
C ARG A 118 7.63 -11.61 3.91
N ASP A 119 7.96 -10.35 4.19
CA ASP A 119 6.96 -9.30 4.45
C ASP A 119 6.34 -8.74 3.17
N LEU A 120 6.85 -9.14 2.00
CA LEU A 120 6.16 -8.96 0.72
C LEU A 120 4.97 -9.92 0.55
N VAL A 121 4.92 -11.01 1.32
CA VAL A 121 3.80 -11.98 1.25
C VAL A 121 2.48 -11.32 1.63
N PRO A 122 2.34 -10.65 2.79
CA PRO A 122 1.12 -9.93 3.11
C PRO A 122 0.80 -8.80 2.11
N ASP A 123 1.80 -8.16 1.49
CA ASP A 123 1.58 -7.13 0.47
C ASP A 123 0.94 -7.72 -0.79
N ALA A 124 1.44 -8.87 -1.24
CA ALA A 124 0.87 -9.62 -2.35
C ALA A 124 -0.55 -10.10 -2.04
N ILE A 125 -0.80 -10.61 -0.82
CA ILE A 125 -2.14 -11.00 -0.37
C ILE A 125 -3.08 -9.79 -0.38
N GLY A 126 -2.63 -8.63 0.12
CA GLY A 126 -3.38 -7.39 0.10
C GLY A 126 -3.77 -6.97 -1.32
N ALA A 127 -2.83 -7.01 -2.26
CA ALA A 127 -3.09 -6.70 -3.68
C ALA A 127 -4.13 -7.65 -4.30
N LEU A 128 -4.03 -8.96 -4.02
CA LEU A 128 -4.99 -9.95 -4.51
C LEU A 128 -6.40 -9.69 -3.97
N ILE A 129 -6.54 -9.43 -2.67
CA ILE A 129 -7.82 -9.06 -2.05
C ILE A 129 -8.36 -7.76 -2.68
N GLY A 130 -7.49 -6.77 -2.91
CA GLY A 130 -7.83 -5.52 -3.58
C GLY A 130 -8.39 -5.75 -4.99
N GLU A 131 -7.77 -6.63 -5.78
CA GLU A 131 -8.28 -6.96 -7.13
C GLU A 131 -9.62 -7.70 -7.07
N VAL A 132 -9.83 -8.60 -6.10
CA VAL A 132 -11.13 -9.25 -5.87
C VAL A 132 -12.21 -8.20 -5.56
N ILE A 133 -11.90 -7.21 -4.71
CA ILE A 133 -12.81 -6.10 -4.39
C ILE A 133 -13.09 -5.23 -5.62
N TRP A 134 -12.07 -4.96 -6.45
CA TRP A 134 -12.20 -4.15 -7.66
C TRP A 134 -13.06 -4.83 -8.74
N THR A 135 -12.86 -6.13 -8.94
CA THR A 135 -13.54 -6.92 -9.98
C THR A 135 -14.98 -7.29 -9.63
N ASN A 136 -15.35 -7.19 -8.35
CA ASN A 136 -16.66 -7.53 -7.83
C ASN A 136 -17.79 -6.89 -8.67
N PRO A 137 -18.66 -7.69 -9.31
CA PRO A 137 -19.65 -7.24 -10.29
C PRO A 137 -20.70 -6.26 -9.75
N TYR A 138 -20.94 -6.22 -8.44
CA TYR A 138 -21.93 -5.32 -7.84
C TYR A 138 -21.61 -3.83 -8.02
N LYS A 139 -20.32 -3.44 -8.11
CA LYS A 139 -19.92 -2.04 -8.40
C LYS A 139 -20.06 -1.66 -9.88
N ARG A 140 -20.13 -2.65 -10.78
CA ARG A 140 -20.26 -2.43 -12.23
C ARG A 140 -21.61 -1.81 -12.58
N LEU A 141 -22.66 -2.10 -11.80
CA LEU A 141 -24.02 -1.56 -11.97
C LEU A 141 -24.15 -0.09 -11.55
N ILE A 142 -23.56 0.30 -10.41
CA ILE A 142 -23.67 1.67 -9.88
C ILE A 142 -22.90 2.68 -10.77
N GLN A 143 -21.76 2.28 -11.32
CA GLN A 143 -20.90 3.17 -12.12
C GLN A 143 -21.43 3.42 -13.55
N TYR A 144 -22.34 2.59 -14.06
CA TYR A 144 -23.05 2.82 -15.33
C TYR A 144 -24.24 3.78 -15.19
N SER A 145 -24.81 3.91 -13.99
CA SER A 145 -25.93 4.81 -13.70
C SER A 145 -25.49 6.27 -13.50
N GLY A 146 -24.29 6.52 -12.94
CA GLY A 146 -23.80 7.88 -12.64
C GLY A 146 -23.00 8.58 -13.73
N ARG A 147 -22.93 8.03 -14.94
CA ARG A 147 -22.18 8.62 -16.08
C ARG A 147 -23.10 9.13 -17.21
N ARG A 148 -24.42 9.16 -16.94
CA ARG A 148 -25.47 9.78 -17.77
C ARG A 148 -26.10 10.95 -17.00
N LEU A 149 -25.34 12.01 -16.78
CA LEU A 149 -25.84 13.37 -16.57
C LEU A 149 -24.77 14.32 -17.13
#